data_AF-A0A3D4T183-F1
#
_entry.id   AF-A0A3D4T183-F1
#
_cell.length_a   1.000
_cell.length_b   1.000
_cell.length_c   1.000
_cell.angle_alpha   90.00
_cell.angle_beta   90.00
_cell.angle_gamma   90.00
#
_symmetry.space_group_name_H-M   'P 1'
#
loop_
_entity.id
_entity.type
_entity.pdbx_description
1 polymer ?
#
loop_
_entity_poly.entity_id
_entity_poly.type
_entity_poly.pdbx_seq_one_letter_code
_entity_poly.pdbx_strand_id
1 'polypeptide(L)'
;MVIVVVGVVLVGTRDTGPAREPVPDNVPPQAAAVPADPATAADELAIPREFLDAYLAGTRTADAENPDCHLVWNTLAGLGWVESKHGSYGKDAHGAIVGPKLDGTGGFMDIPDTDHGKLDGDRDHDRAVGPLQFLPESWRQFGDGGDPQNIADAAPAAARLLCSGDRDLRDPQDWADAVFAYNRSGQYLADVRDAAANYALGQPVA
;
A
#
# COMPACT_ATOMS: atom_id res chain seq x y z
N MET A 1 35.54 52.90 -24.79
CA MET A 1 34.12 52.51 -24.83
C MET A 1 33.90 51.55 -23.66
N VAL A 2 33.34 52.04 -22.56
CA VAL A 2 33.09 51.23 -21.35
C VAL A 2 31.68 50.69 -21.47
N ILE A 3 31.54 49.37 -21.62
CA ILE A 3 30.24 48.69 -21.60
C ILE A 3 29.93 48.37 -20.14
N VAL A 4 28.99 49.10 -19.55
CA VAL A 4 28.39 48.75 -18.25
C VAL A 4 27.25 47.80 -18.52
N VAL A 5 27.46 46.51 -18.25
CA VAL A 5 26.39 45.51 -18.28
C VAL A 5 25.67 45.59 -16.93
N VAL A 6 24.48 46.20 -16.93
CA VAL A 6 23.56 46.17 -15.80
C VAL A 6 22.94 44.78 -15.74
N GLY A 7 23.43 43.94 -14.82
CA GLY A 7 22.83 42.65 -14.53
C GLY A 7 21.51 42.84 -13.81
N VAL A 8 20.41 42.58 -14.51
CA VAL A 8 19.08 42.41 -13.88
C VAL A 8 19.11 41.05 -13.18
N VAL A 9 19.17 41.08 -11.84
CA VAL A 9 18.92 39.89 -11.02
C VAL A 9 17.41 39.63 -11.08
N LEU A 10 17.01 38.72 -11.96
CA LEU A 10 15.68 38.12 -11.91
C LEU A 10 15.63 37.22 -10.67
N VAL A 11 15.07 37.74 -9.58
CA VAL A 11 14.70 36.93 -8.41
C VAL A 11 13.56 36.02 -8.87
N GLY A 12 13.90 34.79 -9.23
CA GLY A 12 12.91 33.75 -9.52
C GLY A 12 12.05 33.53 -8.28
N THR A 13 10.74 33.72 -8.43
CA THR A 13 9.75 33.25 -7.48
C THR A 13 9.90 31.73 -7.39
N ARG A 14 10.41 31.23 -6.26
CA ARG A 14 10.32 29.80 -5.96
C ARG A 14 8.83 29.49 -5.87
N ASP A 15 8.33 28.64 -6.77
CA ASP A 15 7.02 28.01 -6.60
C ASP A 15 7.02 27.32 -5.24
N THR A 16 6.32 27.93 -4.29
CA THR A 16 6.01 27.32 -3.01
C THR A 16 4.68 26.64 -3.24
N GLY A 17 4.72 25.38 -3.69
CA GLY A 17 3.54 24.52 -3.61
C GLY A 17 2.97 24.56 -2.18
N PRO A 18 1.68 24.23 -1.99
CA PRO A 18 1.08 24.26 -0.66
C PRO A 18 1.94 23.48 0.33
N ALA A 19 2.18 24.09 1.49
CA ALA A 19 2.97 23.46 2.54
C ALA A 19 2.27 22.19 3.01
N ARG A 20 2.99 21.06 2.98
CA ARG A 20 2.49 19.74 3.40
C ARG A 20 2.01 19.79 4.85
N GLU A 21 0.86 19.17 5.13
CA GLU A 21 0.35 19.07 6.49
C GLU A 21 1.13 18.03 7.29
N PRO A 22 1.41 18.28 8.59
CA PRO A 22 2.00 17.27 9.47
C PRO A 22 1.13 16.02 9.53
N VAL A 23 1.75 14.84 9.41
CA VAL A 23 1.06 13.55 9.44
C VAL A 23 0.67 13.20 10.88
N PRO A 24 -0.63 13.02 11.18
CA PRO A 24 -1.08 12.52 12.48
C PRO A 24 -0.60 11.10 12.75
N ASP A 25 -0.34 10.78 14.02
CA ASP A 25 0.14 9.47 14.47
C ASP A 25 -0.95 8.59 15.09
N ASN A 26 -2.23 8.96 14.93
CA ASN A 26 -3.35 8.20 15.46
C ASN A 26 -3.49 6.81 14.83
N VAL A 27 -3.91 5.85 15.66
CA VAL A 27 -4.17 4.46 15.28
C VAL A 27 -5.61 4.14 15.68
N PRO A 28 -6.48 3.68 14.75
CA PRO A 28 -6.25 3.71 13.30
C PRO A 28 -6.11 5.15 12.77
N PRO A 29 -5.49 5.36 11.59
CA PRO A 29 -5.55 6.64 10.86
C PRO A 29 -6.98 7.10 10.64
N GLN A 30 -7.18 8.42 10.48
CA GLN A 30 -8.50 8.96 10.15
C GLN A 30 -8.98 8.36 8.82
N ALA A 31 -10.27 8.03 8.74
CA ALA A 31 -10.88 7.57 7.50
C ALA A 31 -10.82 8.69 6.44
N ALA A 32 -10.22 8.39 5.29
CA ALA A 32 -10.25 9.31 4.15
C ALA A 32 -11.65 9.35 3.54
N ALA A 33 -12.11 10.53 3.11
CA ALA A 33 -13.36 10.63 2.36
C ALA A 33 -13.28 9.79 1.08
N VAL A 34 -14.40 9.15 0.70
CA VAL A 34 -14.48 8.46 -0.60
C VAL A 34 -14.46 9.54 -1.70
N PRO A 35 -13.51 9.51 -2.65
CA PRO A 35 -13.45 10.51 -3.70
C PRO A 35 -14.70 10.50 -4.58
N ALA A 36 -15.30 11.68 -4.79
CA ALA A 36 -16.41 11.83 -5.74
C ALA A 36 -15.96 11.69 -7.20
N ASP A 37 -14.72 12.12 -7.49
CA ASP A 37 -14.04 11.91 -8.76
C ASP A 37 -12.70 11.17 -8.52
N PRO A 38 -12.67 9.84 -8.72
CA PRO A 38 -11.44 9.07 -8.54
C PRO A 38 -10.33 9.41 -9.52
N ALA A 39 -10.61 10.04 -10.68
CA ALA A 39 -9.56 10.44 -11.62
C ALA A 39 -8.71 11.57 -11.03
N THR A 40 -9.39 12.64 -10.61
CA THR A 40 -8.74 13.80 -9.99
C THR A 40 -8.00 13.39 -8.70
N ALA A 41 -8.65 12.58 -7.85
CA ALA A 41 -8.02 12.13 -6.61
C ALA A 41 -6.79 11.23 -6.85
N ALA A 42 -6.80 10.38 -7.87
CA ALA A 42 -5.64 9.57 -8.24
C ALA A 42 -4.42 10.45 -8.56
N ASP A 43 -4.62 11.49 -9.37
CA ASP A 43 -3.57 12.44 -9.73
C ASP A 43 -3.06 13.24 -8.52
N GLU A 44 -3.96 13.79 -7.70
CA GLU A 44 -3.61 14.59 -6.51
C GLU A 44 -2.86 13.77 -5.45
N LEU A 45 -3.24 12.50 -5.27
CA LEU A 45 -2.65 11.60 -4.29
C LEU A 45 -1.44 10.82 -4.82
N ALA A 46 -1.08 11.02 -6.09
CA ALA A 46 -0.04 10.26 -6.79
C ALA A 46 -0.23 8.73 -6.68
N ILE A 47 -1.48 8.28 -6.77
CA ILE A 47 -1.84 6.85 -6.82
C ILE A 47 -2.26 6.55 -8.26
N PRO A 48 -1.69 5.55 -8.96
CA PRO A 48 -2.20 5.15 -10.26
C PRO A 48 -3.71 4.85 -10.20
N ARG A 49 -4.47 5.34 -11.18
CA ARG A 49 -5.94 5.29 -11.14
C ARG A 49 -6.49 3.87 -10.91
N GLU A 50 -5.92 2.89 -11.58
CA GLU A 50 -6.26 1.47 -11.42
C GLU A 50 -6.07 0.94 -9.98
N PHE A 51 -5.08 1.46 -9.24
CA PHE A 51 -4.82 1.10 -7.86
C PHE A 51 -5.84 1.75 -6.93
N LEU A 52 -6.14 3.05 -7.11
CA LEU A 52 -7.16 3.73 -6.32
C LEU A 52 -8.54 3.07 -6.51
N ASP A 53 -8.92 2.77 -7.75
CA ASP A 53 -10.17 2.07 -8.06
C ASP A 53 -10.22 0.69 -7.37
N ALA A 54 -9.11 -0.04 -7.35
CA ALA A 54 -8.99 -1.34 -6.69
C ALA A 54 -9.08 -1.24 -5.16
N TYR A 55 -8.47 -0.24 -4.52
CA TYR A 55 -8.60 -0.04 -3.06
C TYR A 55 -10.03 0.30 -2.66
N LEU A 56 -10.71 1.15 -3.44
CA LEU A 56 -12.12 1.44 -3.25
C LEU A 56 -12.98 0.18 -3.45
N ALA A 57 -12.64 -0.67 -4.42
CA ALA A 57 -13.32 -1.95 -4.63
C ALA A 57 -13.09 -2.94 -3.49
N GLY A 58 -11.86 -3.11 -3.03
CA GLY A 58 -11.53 -3.98 -1.89
C GLY A 58 -12.24 -3.56 -0.61
N THR A 59 -12.39 -2.26 -0.38
CA THR A 59 -13.18 -1.75 0.76
C THR A 59 -14.66 -2.15 0.65
N ARG A 60 -15.26 -2.04 -0.55
CA ARG A 60 -16.63 -2.53 -0.78
C ARG A 60 -16.75 -4.05 -0.61
N THR A 61 -15.71 -4.81 -0.97
CA THR A 61 -15.65 -6.26 -0.68
C THR A 61 -15.67 -6.51 0.82
N ALA A 62 -14.86 -5.80 1.59
CA ALA A 62 -14.89 -5.90 3.06
C ALA A 62 -16.28 -5.57 3.62
N ASP A 63 -16.90 -4.46 3.20
CA ASP A 63 -18.25 -4.09 3.67
C ASP A 63 -19.30 -5.15 3.35
N ALA A 64 -19.17 -5.85 2.22
CA ALA A 64 -20.11 -6.88 1.79
C ALA A 64 -19.89 -8.23 2.50
N GLU A 65 -18.64 -8.63 2.72
CA GLU A 65 -18.29 -9.94 3.26
C GLU A 65 -18.11 -9.94 4.78
N ASN A 66 -17.64 -8.83 5.35
CA ASN A 66 -17.42 -8.64 6.78
C ASN A 66 -17.78 -7.20 7.20
N PRO A 67 -19.08 -6.85 7.31
CA PRO A 67 -19.52 -5.48 7.59
C PRO A 67 -19.05 -4.94 8.95
N ASP A 68 -18.77 -5.81 9.92
CA ASP A 68 -18.28 -5.42 11.24
C ASP A 68 -16.77 -5.11 11.25
N CYS A 69 -16.07 -5.34 10.12
CA CYS A 69 -14.66 -5.01 9.97
C CYS A 69 -14.38 -3.51 9.89
N HIS A 70 -15.28 -2.72 9.30
CA HIS A 70 -15.12 -1.27 9.15
C HIS A 70 -13.78 -0.85 8.49
N LEU A 71 -13.26 -1.64 7.55
CA LEU A 71 -12.07 -1.29 6.77
C LEU A 71 -12.31 0.00 5.98
N VAL A 72 -11.29 0.87 5.89
CA VAL A 72 -11.32 2.10 5.10
C VAL A 72 -10.26 2.06 3.99
N TRP A 73 -10.57 2.65 2.84
CA TRP A 73 -9.76 2.50 1.63
C TRP A 73 -8.33 3.01 1.78
N ASN A 74 -8.11 4.04 2.61
CA ASN A 74 -6.77 4.58 2.82
C ASN A 74 -5.87 3.61 3.59
N THR A 75 -6.40 2.62 4.31
CA THR A 75 -5.59 1.53 4.89
C THR A 75 -5.00 0.64 3.78
N LEU A 76 -5.81 0.23 2.79
CA LEU A 76 -5.34 -0.53 1.63
C LEU A 76 -4.35 0.27 0.77
N ALA A 77 -4.59 1.58 0.61
CA ALA A 77 -3.65 2.47 -0.07
C ALA A 77 -2.33 2.59 0.69
N GLY A 78 -2.36 2.72 2.01
CA GLY A 78 -1.15 2.72 2.86
C GLY A 78 -0.33 1.45 2.70
N LEU A 79 -0.98 0.28 2.73
CA LEU A 79 -0.36 -1.01 2.42
C LEU A 79 0.30 -1.00 1.04
N GLY A 80 -0.44 -0.68 -0.02
CA GLY A 80 0.14 -0.72 -1.36
C GLY A 80 1.26 0.29 -1.61
N TRP A 81 1.29 1.40 -0.88
CA TRP A 81 2.45 2.30 -0.89
C TRP A 81 3.68 1.65 -0.26
N VAL A 82 3.52 1.04 0.93
CA VAL A 82 4.61 0.40 1.65
C VAL A 82 5.14 -0.82 0.88
N GLU A 83 4.26 -1.63 0.34
CA GLU A 83 4.63 -2.89 -0.33
C GLU A 83 5.32 -2.69 -1.67
N SER A 84 4.82 -1.77 -2.52
CA SER A 84 5.31 -1.67 -3.90
C SER A 84 5.25 -0.28 -4.50
N LYS A 85 5.01 0.77 -3.69
CA LYS A 85 4.76 2.13 -4.19
C LYS A 85 3.66 2.13 -5.26
N HIS A 86 2.54 1.47 -4.95
CA HIS A 86 1.43 1.22 -5.86
C HIS A 86 1.87 0.55 -7.17
N GLY A 87 2.66 -0.52 -7.05
CA GLY A 87 3.14 -1.32 -8.17
C GLY A 87 4.21 -0.64 -9.05
N SER A 88 4.82 0.47 -8.60
CA SER A 88 5.91 1.12 -9.32
C SER A 88 7.30 0.60 -8.92
N TYR A 89 7.40 -0.12 -7.79
CA TYR A 89 8.64 -0.68 -7.26
C TYR A 89 8.60 -2.23 -7.24
N GLY A 90 9.79 -2.85 -7.26
CA GLY A 90 9.94 -4.30 -7.08
C GLY A 90 9.72 -5.15 -8.34
N LYS A 91 9.64 -4.54 -9.54
CA LYS A 91 9.47 -5.27 -10.80
C LYS A 91 10.76 -5.98 -11.23
N ASP A 92 10.63 -7.24 -11.63
CA ASP A 92 11.67 -8.02 -12.28
C ASP A 92 11.80 -7.68 -13.78
N ALA A 93 12.67 -8.39 -14.50
CA ALA A 93 12.90 -8.19 -15.92
C ALA A 93 11.67 -8.47 -16.80
N HIS A 94 10.67 -9.18 -16.29
CA HIS A 94 9.43 -9.54 -16.97
C HIS A 94 8.25 -8.67 -16.52
N GLY A 95 8.48 -7.72 -15.60
CA GLY A 95 7.48 -6.82 -15.05
C GLY A 95 6.66 -7.40 -13.90
N ALA A 96 6.96 -8.62 -13.45
CA ALA A 96 6.35 -9.22 -12.27
C ALA A 96 6.94 -8.60 -11.00
N ILE A 97 6.15 -8.51 -9.92
CA ILE A 97 6.61 -7.95 -8.64
C ILE A 97 6.83 -9.13 -7.71
N VAL A 98 8.09 -9.49 -7.51
CA VAL A 98 8.48 -10.61 -6.67
C VAL A 98 9.51 -10.13 -5.67
N GLY A 99 9.21 -10.34 -4.39
CA GLY A 99 10.04 -9.94 -3.28
C GLY A 99 11.35 -10.75 -3.17
N PRO A 100 12.20 -10.40 -2.21
CA PRO A 100 13.40 -11.16 -1.91
C PRO A 100 13.05 -12.58 -1.44
N LYS A 101 14.02 -13.50 -1.55
CA LYS A 101 13.92 -14.83 -0.96
C LYS A 101 13.84 -14.70 0.56
N LEU A 102 12.87 -15.37 1.18
CA LEU A 102 12.72 -15.39 2.63
C LEU A 102 13.45 -16.60 3.21
N ASP A 103 14.79 -16.56 3.19
CA ASP A 103 15.68 -17.65 3.62
C ASP A 103 16.40 -17.36 4.95
N GLY A 104 15.87 -16.42 5.74
CA GLY A 104 16.46 -15.99 7.01
C GLY A 104 17.72 -15.12 6.88
N THR A 105 18.21 -14.85 5.67
CA THR A 105 19.36 -13.96 5.45
C THR A 105 18.94 -12.49 5.35
N GLY A 106 19.88 -11.56 5.56
CA GLY A 106 19.61 -10.13 5.37
C GLY A 106 18.58 -9.50 6.33
N GLY A 107 18.16 -10.22 7.38
CA GLY A 107 17.11 -9.78 8.30
C GLY A 107 15.69 -10.15 7.84
N PHE A 108 15.55 -10.94 6.78
CA PHE A 108 14.27 -11.50 6.36
C PHE A 108 13.85 -12.68 7.24
N MET A 109 12.57 -12.99 7.22
CA MET A 109 12.05 -14.24 7.81
C MET A 109 12.58 -15.44 7.03
N ASP A 110 12.61 -16.61 7.68
CA ASP A 110 12.84 -17.90 7.04
C ASP A 110 11.48 -18.58 6.81
N ILE A 111 11.00 -18.55 5.57
CA ILE A 111 9.69 -19.07 5.15
C ILE A 111 9.90 -20.13 4.06
N PRO A 112 9.83 -21.43 4.39
CA PRO A 112 9.94 -22.52 3.42
C PRO A 112 8.84 -22.44 2.34
N ASP A 113 9.13 -23.01 1.16
CA ASP A 113 8.16 -23.13 0.05
C ASP A 113 6.82 -23.73 0.50
N THR A 114 5.71 -23.08 0.14
CA THR A 114 4.35 -23.56 0.45
C THR A 114 3.50 -23.89 -0.77
N ASP A 115 4.01 -23.64 -1.99
CA ASP A 115 3.22 -23.80 -3.23
C ASP A 115 3.95 -24.50 -4.39
N HIS A 116 5.15 -25.03 -4.14
CA HIS A 116 6.03 -25.68 -5.12
C HIS A 116 6.53 -24.74 -6.22
N GLY A 117 6.74 -23.47 -5.87
CA GLY A 117 7.17 -22.38 -6.74
C GLY A 117 6.12 -21.98 -7.77
N LYS A 118 4.84 -22.12 -7.45
CA LYS A 118 3.75 -21.85 -8.39
C LYS A 118 3.56 -20.34 -8.61
N LEU A 119 3.66 -19.53 -7.56
CA LEU A 119 3.45 -18.08 -7.65
C LEU A 119 4.73 -17.29 -7.85
N ASP A 120 5.85 -17.72 -7.24
CA ASP A 120 7.11 -16.96 -7.24
C ASP A 120 8.27 -17.65 -7.98
N GLY A 121 8.10 -18.91 -8.38
CA GLY A 121 9.11 -19.70 -9.08
C GLY A 121 10.23 -20.28 -8.20
N ASP A 122 10.24 -20.03 -6.89
CA ASP A 122 11.24 -20.57 -5.95
C ASP A 122 10.69 -21.85 -5.30
N ARG A 123 11.48 -22.92 -5.29
CA ARG A 123 11.04 -24.23 -4.76
C ARG A 123 11.62 -24.56 -3.40
N ASP A 124 12.40 -23.64 -2.82
CA ASP A 124 12.99 -23.84 -1.51
C ASP A 124 12.33 -22.94 -0.46
N HIS A 125 12.08 -21.67 -0.77
CA HIS A 125 11.50 -20.68 0.14
C HIS A 125 10.54 -19.76 -0.59
N ASP A 126 9.47 -19.38 0.08
CA ASP A 126 8.46 -18.48 -0.45
C ASP A 126 9.00 -17.04 -0.57
N ARG A 127 8.41 -16.30 -1.50
CA ARG A 127 8.60 -14.87 -1.72
C ARG A 127 7.25 -14.18 -1.75
N ALA A 128 7.26 -12.91 -1.34
CA ALA A 128 6.09 -12.07 -1.50
C ALA A 128 5.83 -11.76 -2.99
N VAL A 129 4.58 -11.91 -3.45
CA VAL A 129 4.19 -11.73 -4.85
C VAL A 129 3.16 -10.62 -5.03
N GLY A 130 3.26 -9.91 -6.15
CA GLY A 130 2.30 -8.91 -6.56
C GLY A 130 2.45 -7.54 -5.88
N PRO A 131 1.66 -6.55 -6.32
CA PRO A 131 1.68 -5.19 -5.77
C PRO A 131 1.36 -5.09 -4.28
N LEU A 132 0.65 -6.07 -3.72
CA LEU A 132 0.35 -6.15 -2.28
C LEU A 132 1.15 -7.26 -1.59
N GLN A 133 2.21 -7.77 -2.23
CA GLN A 133 3.25 -8.61 -1.62
C GLN A 133 2.69 -9.77 -0.77
N PHE A 134 1.74 -10.51 -1.34
CA PHE A 134 1.19 -11.69 -0.70
C PHE A 134 2.22 -12.81 -0.61
N LEU A 135 2.31 -13.50 0.52
CA LEU A 135 2.94 -14.82 0.57
C LEU A 135 2.02 -15.86 -0.09
N PRO A 136 2.57 -16.92 -0.72
CA PRO A 136 1.76 -17.95 -1.35
C PRO A 136 0.73 -18.61 -0.44
N GLU A 137 1.07 -18.85 0.83
CA GLU A 137 0.12 -19.36 1.82
C GLU A 137 -1.07 -18.42 2.06
N SER A 138 -0.81 -17.12 2.27
CA SER A 138 -1.87 -16.12 2.45
C SER A 138 -2.70 -15.96 1.17
N TRP A 139 -2.06 -16.00 0.00
CA TRP A 139 -2.77 -15.94 -1.28
C TRP A 139 -3.73 -17.12 -1.46
N ARG A 140 -3.30 -18.34 -1.09
CA ARG A 140 -4.14 -19.53 -1.13
C ARG A 140 -5.41 -19.37 -0.29
N GLN A 141 -5.33 -18.65 0.82
CA GLN A 141 -6.48 -18.43 1.72
C GLN A 141 -7.39 -17.29 1.27
N PHE A 142 -6.84 -16.19 0.76
CA PHE A 142 -7.60 -14.94 0.55
C PHE A 142 -7.75 -14.52 -0.92
N GLY A 143 -6.96 -15.11 -1.82
CA GLY A 143 -6.86 -14.71 -3.24
C GLY A 143 -8.00 -15.15 -4.15
N ASP A 144 -8.92 -15.99 -3.66
CA ASP A 144 -10.13 -16.44 -4.38
C ASP A 144 -9.85 -16.98 -5.81
N GLY A 145 -8.68 -17.60 -6.00
CA GLY A 145 -8.25 -18.15 -7.29
C GLY A 145 -7.87 -17.13 -8.36
N GLY A 146 -7.79 -15.84 -8.03
CA GLY A 146 -7.33 -14.77 -8.93
C GLY A 146 -5.83 -14.76 -9.15
N ASP A 147 -5.31 -13.63 -9.67
CA ASP A 147 -3.88 -13.39 -9.90
C ASP A 147 -3.30 -12.38 -8.89
N PRO A 148 -2.31 -12.75 -8.06
CA PRO A 148 -1.72 -11.81 -7.10
C PRO A 148 -1.04 -10.61 -7.78
N GLN A 149 -0.63 -10.75 -9.05
CA GLN A 149 -0.03 -9.66 -9.83
C GLN A 149 -1.06 -8.61 -10.28
N ASN A 150 -2.34 -8.98 -10.30
CA ASN A 150 -3.43 -8.10 -10.70
C ASN A 150 -3.99 -7.36 -9.48
N ILE A 151 -3.84 -6.04 -9.44
CA ILE A 151 -4.31 -5.24 -8.30
C ILE A 151 -5.83 -5.36 -8.06
N ALA A 152 -6.62 -5.60 -9.11
CA ALA A 152 -8.06 -5.78 -9.00
C ALA A 152 -8.44 -7.07 -8.25
N ASP A 153 -7.58 -8.09 -8.28
CA ASP A 153 -7.75 -9.34 -7.52
C ASP A 153 -7.07 -9.23 -6.14
N ALA A 154 -5.89 -8.59 -6.10
CA ALA A 154 -5.11 -8.44 -4.88
C ALA A 154 -5.78 -7.55 -3.82
N ALA A 155 -6.45 -6.46 -4.21
CA ALA A 155 -7.06 -5.54 -3.25
C ALA A 155 -8.25 -6.17 -2.48
N PRO A 156 -9.19 -6.89 -3.13
CA PRO A 156 -10.19 -7.70 -2.42
C PRO A 156 -9.56 -8.77 -1.52
N ALA A 157 -8.50 -9.45 -1.97
CA ALA A 157 -7.79 -10.43 -1.15
C ALA A 157 -7.18 -9.78 0.11
N ALA A 158 -6.57 -8.60 -0.04
CA ALA A 158 -6.00 -7.84 1.07
C ALA A 158 -7.06 -7.42 2.07
N ALA A 159 -8.22 -6.97 1.58
CA ALA A 159 -9.36 -6.64 2.40
C ALA A 159 -9.81 -7.83 3.26
N ARG A 160 -9.91 -9.04 2.68
CA ARG A 160 -10.25 -10.27 3.43
C ARG A 160 -9.20 -10.63 4.48
N LEU A 161 -7.92 -10.49 4.16
CA LEU A 161 -6.83 -10.75 5.11
C LEU A 161 -6.89 -9.77 6.30
N LEU A 162 -7.04 -8.47 6.03
CA LEU A 162 -7.16 -7.46 7.08
C LEU A 162 -8.39 -7.69 7.97
N CYS A 163 -9.51 -8.06 7.37
CA CYS A 163 -10.77 -8.34 8.07
C CYS A 163 -10.87 -9.77 8.64
N SER A 164 -9.81 -10.56 8.59
CA SER A 164 -9.84 -11.91 9.16
C SER A 164 -9.84 -11.88 10.70
N GLY A 165 -10.54 -12.83 11.32
CA GLY A 165 -10.54 -13.01 12.78
C GLY A 165 -11.48 -12.10 13.57
N ASP A 166 -12.65 -11.76 13.01
CA ASP A 166 -13.73 -10.99 13.67
C ASP A 166 -13.29 -9.61 14.22
N ARG A 167 -12.30 -8.99 13.57
CA ARG A 167 -11.75 -7.68 13.92
C ARG A 167 -12.72 -6.53 13.62
N ASP A 168 -12.69 -5.47 14.42
CA ASP A 168 -13.26 -4.15 14.11
C ASP A 168 -12.13 -3.13 13.95
N LEU A 169 -11.82 -2.72 12.72
CA LEU A 169 -10.66 -1.87 12.42
C LEU A 169 -10.81 -0.41 12.85
N ARG A 170 -11.90 -0.05 13.55
CA ARG A 170 -12.00 1.19 14.31
C ARG A 170 -11.29 1.09 15.66
N ASP A 171 -11.12 -0.13 16.18
CA ASP A 171 -10.36 -0.37 17.40
C ASP A 171 -8.85 -0.32 17.09
N PRO A 172 -8.04 0.41 17.89
CA PRO A 172 -6.61 0.55 17.65
C PRO A 172 -5.83 -0.78 17.70
N GLN A 173 -6.24 -1.73 18.54
CA GLN A 173 -5.56 -3.03 18.64
C GLN A 173 -5.90 -3.89 17.44
N ASP A 174 -7.17 -3.97 17.05
CA ASP A 174 -7.60 -4.75 15.89
C ASP A 174 -7.01 -4.22 14.59
N TRP A 175 -6.91 -2.90 14.43
CA TRP A 175 -6.22 -2.30 13.28
C TRP A 175 -4.74 -2.67 13.25
N ALA A 176 -4.05 -2.61 14.40
CA ALA A 176 -2.64 -2.97 14.47
C ALA A 176 -2.42 -4.47 14.20
N ASP A 177 -3.26 -5.34 14.76
CA ASP A 177 -3.22 -6.79 14.52
C ASP A 177 -3.52 -7.14 13.06
N ALA A 178 -4.39 -6.38 12.39
CA ALA A 178 -4.63 -6.52 10.96
C ALA A 178 -3.38 -6.20 10.13
N VAL A 179 -2.71 -5.09 10.42
CA VAL A 179 -1.47 -4.72 9.73
C VAL A 179 -0.33 -5.70 10.05
N PHE A 180 -0.24 -6.19 11.29
CA PHE A 180 0.74 -7.22 11.65
C PHE A 180 0.52 -8.58 11.00
N ALA A 181 -0.69 -8.85 10.46
CA ALA A 181 -0.94 -10.04 9.66
C ALA A 181 -0.17 -10.03 8.31
N TYR A 182 0.23 -8.85 7.83
CA TYR A 182 1.16 -8.71 6.71
C TYR A 182 2.61 -8.84 7.17
N ASN A 183 3.00 -8.03 8.16
CA ASN A 183 4.37 -8.01 8.66
C ASN A 183 4.39 -7.56 10.13
N ARG A 184 4.88 -8.43 11.02
CA ARG A 184 4.92 -8.22 12.46
C ARG A 184 6.10 -7.33 12.89
N SER A 185 6.14 -6.11 12.35
CA SER A 185 7.17 -5.11 12.62
C SER A 185 6.54 -3.79 13.05
N GLY A 186 7.01 -3.23 14.16
CA GLY A 186 6.54 -1.91 14.63
C GLY A 186 6.84 -0.77 13.65
N GLN A 187 7.96 -0.88 12.91
CA GLN A 187 8.28 0.08 11.84
C GLN A 187 7.27 -0.03 10.70
N TYR A 188 6.95 -1.27 10.29
CA TYR A 188 5.97 -1.51 9.23
C TYR A 188 4.57 -0.97 9.60
N LEU A 189 4.13 -1.20 10.84
CA LEU A 189 2.89 -0.62 11.36
C LEU A 189 2.87 0.91 11.25
N ALA A 190 3.97 1.56 11.66
CA ALA A 190 4.11 3.01 11.59
C ALA A 190 4.11 3.51 10.13
N ASP A 191 4.82 2.83 9.22
CA ASP A 191 4.90 3.21 7.81
C ASP A 191 3.53 3.09 7.12
N VAL A 192 2.78 2.01 7.37
CA VAL A 192 1.42 1.83 6.83
C VAL A 192 0.47 2.88 7.41
N ARG A 193 0.54 3.13 8.72
CA ARG A 193 -0.26 4.17 9.41
C ARG A 193 -0.01 5.53 8.79
N ASP A 194 1.26 5.93 8.66
CA ASP A 194 1.64 7.24 8.18
C ASP A 194 1.28 7.40 6.69
N ALA A 195 1.45 6.36 5.89
CA ALA A 195 1.00 6.37 4.50
C ALA A 195 -0.53 6.56 4.40
N ALA A 196 -1.30 5.76 5.16
CA ALA A 196 -2.76 5.87 5.21
C ALA A 196 -3.24 7.24 5.74
N ALA A 197 -2.53 7.83 6.72
CA ALA A 197 -2.82 9.14 7.26
C ALA A 197 -2.57 10.27 6.24
N ASN A 198 -1.53 10.16 5.41
CA ASN A 198 -1.32 11.12 4.30
C ASN A 198 -2.51 11.15 3.33
N TYR A 199 -3.01 9.98 2.92
CA TYR A 199 -4.18 9.93 2.04
C TYR A 199 -5.44 10.49 2.71
N ALA A 200 -5.58 10.36 4.04
CA ALA A 200 -6.67 10.99 4.79
C ALA A 200 -6.61 12.52 4.80
N LEU A 201 -5.40 13.09 4.74
CA LEU A 201 -5.16 14.53 4.61
C LEU A 201 -5.33 15.03 3.16
N GLY A 202 -5.55 14.14 2.19
CA GLY A 202 -5.60 14.53 0.78
C GLY A 202 -4.23 14.83 0.17
N GLN A 203 -3.15 14.26 0.71
CA GLN A 203 -1.78 14.48 0.22
C GLN A 203 -1.06 13.17 -0.13
N PRO A 204 -0.17 13.16 -1.14
CA PRO A 204 0.62 11.98 -1.49
C PRO A 204 1.63 11.66 -0.39
N VAL A 205 2.07 10.41 -0.27
CA VAL A 205 3.17 10.06 0.64
C VAL A 205 4.50 10.63 0.12
N ALA A 206 5.38 11.06 1.04
CA ALA A 206 6.69 11.64 0.72
C ALA A 206 7.73 10.56 0.37
#